data_AF-A0A351J1Y9-F1
#
_entry.id   AF-A0A351J1Y9-F1
#
_cell.length_a   1.000
_cell.length_b   1.000
_cell.length_c   1.000
_cell.angle_alpha   90.00
_cell.angle_beta   90.00
_cell.angle_gamma   90.00
#
_symmetry.space_group_name_H-M   'P 1'
#
loop_
_entity.id
_entity.type
_entity.pdbx_description
1 polymer ?
#
loop_
_entity_poly.entity_id
_entity_poly.type
_entity_poly.pdbx_seq_one_letter_code
_entity_poly.pdbx_strand_id
1 'polypeptide(L)'
;MKKQERKICRDDWQLLEEGKNYKRQIGLYELVKRNERFYRGDQWHGVKSGGLPTPVFNVFKRVINHFISTLMSQKISLRYTAESCDLLHTPEKRRQLEEGCALLSHYMNYRFDRDSMEKLLSDGLLDAALSGNCFAYVYWDRD
;
A
#
# COMPACT_ATOMS: atom_id res chain seq x y z
N MET A 1 -8.08 17.01 30.08
CA MET A 1 -7.27 16.12 29.22
C MET A 1 -7.54 14.64 29.45
N LYS A 2 -7.28 14.07 30.65
CA LYS A 2 -7.44 12.61 30.91
C LYS A 2 -8.81 11.99 30.59
N LYS A 3 -9.91 12.77 30.68
CA LYS A 3 -11.27 12.31 30.39
C LYS A 3 -11.59 12.28 28.88
N GLN A 4 -10.95 13.17 28.11
CA GLN A 4 -11.06 13.22 26.65
C GLN A 4 -10.22 12.09 26.02
N GLU A 5 -8.99 11.90 26.51
CA GLU A 5 -8.08 10.82 26.10
C GLU A 5 -8.67 9.43 26.37
N ARG A 6 -9.32 9.23 27.53
CA ARG A 6 -10.04 7.98 27.84
C ARG A 6 -11.26 7.73 26.95
N LYS A 7 -11.90 8.78 26.44
CA LYS A 7 -13.07 8.66 25.55
C LYS A 7 -12.61 8.29 24.14
N ILE A 8 -11.58 8.98 23.62
CA ILE A 8 -10.93 8.68 22.34
C ILE A 8 -10.43 7.23 22.30
N CYS A 9 -9.72 6.78 23.33
CA CYS A 9 -9.21 5.40 23.40
C CYS A 9 -10.33 4.33 23.46
N ARG A 10 -11.47 4.66 24.07
CA ARG A 10 -12.64 3.77 24.12
C ARG A 10 -13.32 3.65 22.77
N ASP A 11 -13.40 4.76 22.03
CA ASP A 11 -14.00 4.82 20.70
C ASP A 11 -13.09 4.14 19.64
N ASP A 12 -11.77 4.36 19.70
CA ASP A 12 -10.79 3.73 18.80
C ASP A 12 -10.74 2.20 18.98
N TRP A 13 -10.80 1.72 20.22
CA TRP A 13 -10.84 0.29 20.50
C TRP A 13 -12.11 -0.37 19.94
N GLN A 14 -13.25 0.29 20.06
CA GLN A 14 -14.52 -0.18 19.48
C GLN A 14 -14.44 -0.28 17.96
N LEU A 15 -13.93 0.76 17.29
CA LEU A 15 -13.72 0.75 15.84
C LEU A 15 -12.79 -0.38 15.38
N LEU A 16 -11.72 -0.64 16.14
CA LEU A 16 -10.81 -1.75 15.86
C LEU A 16 -11.52 -3.11 15.99
N GLU A 17 -12.30 -3.30 17.03
CA GLU A 17 -13.05 -4.53 17.30
C GLU A 17 -14.11 -4.79 16.23
N GLU A 18 -14.85 -3.75 15.84
CA GLU A 18 -15.80 -3.77 14.74
C GLU A 18 -15.12 -4.13 13.41
N GLY A 19 -13.99 -3.51 13.11
CA GLY A 19 -13.20 -3.83 11.92
C GLY A 19 -12.70 -5.28 11.90
N LYS A 20 -12.25 -5.80 13.06
CA LYS A 20 -11.86 -7.22 13.19
C LYS A 20 -13.06 -8.15 12.98
N ASN A 21 -14.21 -7.81 13.53
CA ASN A 21 -15.43 -8.61 13.40
C ASN A 21 -15.92 -8.63 11.96
N TYR A 22 -15.92 -7.48 11.27
CA TYR A 22 -16.24 -7.40 9.84
C TYR A 22 -15.30 -8.30 9.01
N LYS A 23 -13.98 -8.21 9.23
CA LYS A 23 -12.99 -9.06 8.54
C LYS A 23 -13.20 -10.56 8.79
N ARG A 24 -13.65 -10.94 10.00
CA ARG A 24 -14.04 -12.33 10.31
C ARG A 24 -15.31 -12.74 9.57
N GLN A 25 -16.33 -11.87 9.55
CA GLN A 25 -17.61 -12.14 8.89
C GLN A 25 -17.44 -12.42 7.39
N ILE A 26 -16.60 -11.64 6.70
CA ILE A 26 -16.30 -11.86 5.28
C ILE A 26 -15.29 -13.01 5.03
N GLY A 27 -14.81 -13.67 6.08
CA GLY A 27 -13.84 -14.77 5.98
C GLY A 27 -12.44 -14.36 5.51
N LEU A 28 -12.09 -13.06 5.61
CA LEU A 28 -10.85 -12.52 5.04
C LEU A 28 -9.61 -13.23 5.60
N TYR A 29 -9.55 -13.47 6.91
CA TYR A 29 -8.36 -14.06 7.54
C TYR A 29 -8.01 -15.45 6.98
N GLU A 30 -9.01 -16.30 6.74
CA GLU A 30 -8.77 -17.63 6.19
C GLU A 30 -8.43 -17.57 4.69
N LEU A 31 -9.05 -16.64 3.95
CA LEU A 31 -8.71 -16.40 2.55
C LEU A 31 -7.26 -15.95 2.40
N VAL A 32 -6.83 -14.95 3.19
CA VAL A 32 -5.45 -14.43 3.14
C VAL A 32 -4.46 -15.52 3.53
N LYS A 33 -4.71 -16.29 4.60
CA LYS A 33 -3.86 -17.43 4.98
C LYS A 33 -3.69 -18.43 3.84
N ARG A 34 -4.78 -18.76 3.15
CA ARG A 34 -4.74 -19.65 1.98
C ARG A 34 -3.93 -19.04 0.84
N ASN A 35 -4.16 -17.78 0.50
CA ASN A 35 -3.44 -17.08 -0.57
C ASN A 35 -1.93 -17.05 -0.30
N GLU A 36 -1.53 -16.71 0.92
CA GLU A 36 -0.15 -16.68 1.39
C GLU A 36 0.55 -18.05 1.23
N ARG A 37 -0.13 -19.12 1.64
CA ARG A 37 0.36 -20.49 1.48
C ARG A 37 0.55 -20.88 0.01
N PHE A 38 -0.43 -20.57 -0.83
CA PHE A 38 -0.36 -20.83 -2.27
C PHE A 38 0.79 -20.08 -2.93
N TYR A 39 1.00 -18.81 -2.56
CA TYR A 39 2.13 -18.02 -3.03
C TYR A 39 3.49 -18.59 -2.58
N ARG A 40 3.59 -19.08 -1.34
CA ARG A 40 4.80 -19.72 -0.80
C ARG A 40 5.06 -21.13 -1.37
N GLY A 41 4.02 -21.78 -1.90
CA GLY A 41 4.08 -23.16 -2.41
C GLY A 41 3.61 -24.21 -1.41
N ASP A 42 3.10 -23.82 -0.24
CA ASP A 42 2.47 -24.72 0.75
C ASP A 42 1.00 -25.01 0.39
N GLN A 43 0.78 -25.53 -0.82
CA GLN A 43 -0.58 -25.71 -1.38
C GLN A 43 -1.34 -26.88 -0.75
N TRP A 44 -0.61 -27.86 -0.20
CA TRP A 44 -1.18 -29.09 0.34
C TRP A 44 -1.39 -29.03 1.86
N HIS A 45 -1.29 -27.85 2.46
CA HIS A 45 -1.47 -27.68 3.89
C HIS A 45 -2.82 -28.22 4.36
N GLY A 46 -2.80 -29.18 5.29
CA GLY A 46 -4.00 -29.82 5.83
C GLY A 46 -4.57 -30.96 4.99
N VAL A 47 -3.97 -31.28 3.83
CA VAL A 47 -4.34 -32.45 3.03
C VAL A 47 -3.60 -33.68 3.55
N LYS A 48 -4.35 -34.74 3.88
CA LYS A 48 -3.77 -36.05 4.20
C LYS A 48 -3.45 -36.78 2.89
N SER A 49 -2.20 -36.70 2.43
CA SER A 49 -1.78 -37.31 1.17
C SER A 49 -1.70 -38.84 1.20
N GLY A 50 -1.79 -39.47 2.38
CA GLY A 50 -1.79 -40.93 2.51
C GLY A 50 -0.53 -41.60 1.96
N GLY A 51 0.60 -40.89 1.92
CA GLY A 51 1.86 -41.37 1.34
C GLY A 51 2.02 -41.11 -0.15
N LEU A 52 1.03 -40.50 -0.83
CA LEU A 52 1.16 -40.07 -2.21
C LEU A 52 2.02 -38.80 -2.32
N PRO A 53 2.77 -38.65 -3.44
CA PRO A 53 3.50 -37.42 -3.70
C PRO A 53 2.53 -36.25 -3.89
N THR A 54 2.89 -35.09 -3.34
CA THR A 54 2.14 -33.84 -3.45
C THR A 54 2.88 -32.88 -4.39
N PRO A 55 2.70 -33.00 -5.72
CA PRO A 55 3.39 -32.12 -6.66
C PRO A 55 2.94 -30.67 -6.46
N VAL A 56 3.90 -29.74 -6.49
CA VAL A 56 3.65 -28.30 -6.40
C VAL A 56 4.28 -27.62 -7.61
N PHE A 57 3.43 -27.04 -8.46
CA PHE A 57 3.86 -26.11 -9.50
C PHE A 57 3.43 -24.70 -9.09
N ASN A 58 4.37 -23.90 -8.59
CA ASN A 58 4.05 -22.59 -8.05
C ASN A 58 3.91 -21.51 -9.14
N VAL A 59 2.87 -21.65 -9.96
CA VAL A 59 2.51 -20.70 -11.00
C VAL A 59 2.04 -19.37 -10.40
N PHE A 60 1.39 -19.40 -9.24
CA PHE A 60 0.92 -18.21 -8.52
C PHE A 60 2.05 -17.22 -8.26
N LYS A 61 3.16 -17.68 -7.66
CA LYS A 61 4.32 -16.83 -7.42
C LYS A 61 4.86 -16.20 -8.69
N ARG A 62 4.95 -16.98 -9.78
CA ARG A 62 5.44 -16.50 -11.07
C ARG A 62 4.54 -15.43 -11.67
N VAL A 63 3.24 -15.66 -11.67
CA VAL A 63 2.25 -14.73 -12.25
C VAL A 63 2.19 -13.43 -11.44
N ILE A 64 2.11 -13.50 -10.11
CA ILE A 64 2.08 -12.33 -9.24
C ILE A 64 3.35 -11.50 -9.41
N ASN A 65 4.54 -12.13 -9.35
CA ASN A 65 5.79 -11.42 -9.52
C ASN A 65 5.94 -10.80 -10.91
N HIS A 66 5.40 -11.44 -11.95
CA HIS A 66 5.38 -10.87 -13.29
C HIS A 66 4.52 -9.59 -13.34
N PHE A 67 3.31 -9.62 -12.79
CA PHE A 67 2.46 -8.42 -12.74
C PHE A 67 3.12 -7.28 -11.94
N ILE A 68 3.70 -7.57 -10.77
CA ILE A 68 4.40 -6.57 -9.96
C ILE A 68 5.57 -5.98 -10.76
N SER A 69 6.39 -6.82 -11.39
CA SER A 69 7.53 -6.36 -12.19
C SER A 69 7.08 -5.52 -13.38
N THR A 70 5.98 -5.89 -14.05
CA THR A 70 5.42 -5.12 -15.16
C THR A 70 4.94 -3.75 -14.69
N LEU A 71 4.25 -3.66 -13.55
CA LEU A 71 3.79 -2.38 -13.00
C LEU A 71 4.96 -1.49 -12.55
N MET A 72 5.95 -2.09 -11.88
CA MET A 72 7.13 -1.38 -11.38
C MET A 72 8.16 -1.07 -12.47
N SER A 73 7.99 -1.58 -13.69
CA SER A 73 8.89 -1.29 -14.82
C SER A 73 8.90 0.20 -15.19
N GLN A 74 7.83 0.92 -14.87
CA GLN A 74 7.74 2.37 -15.04
C GLN A 74 8.02 3.06 -13.71
N LYS A 75 8.97 4.01 -13.73
CA LYS A 75 9.23 4.83 -12.56
C LYS A 75 8.00 5.71 -12.27
N ILE A 76 7.43 5.54 -11.09
CA ILE A 76 6.33 6.39 -10.60
C ILE A 76 6.97 7.64 -9.99
N SER A 77 6.48 8.82 -10.40
CA SER A 77 6.91 10.10 -9.85
C SER A 77 5.71 10.97 -9.53
N LEU A 78 5.85 11.81 -8.50
CA LEU A 78 4.83 12.76 -8.12
C LEU A 78 5.15 14.12 -8.78
N ARG A 79 4.17 14.70 -9.47
CA ARG A 79 4.30 16.03 -10.06
C ARG A 79 3.17 16.92 -9.54
N TYR A 80 3.52 18.10 -9.04
CA TYR A 80 2.55 19.14 -8.73
C TYR A 80 2.33 20.00 -9.97
N THR A 81 1.07 20.22 -10.31
CA THR A 81 0.66 21.11 -11.40
C THR A 81 -0.33 22.14 -10.88
N ALA A 82 -0.31 23.32 -11.48
CA ALA A 82 -1.13 24.46 -11.09
C ALA A 82 -2.41 24.62 -11.95
N GLU A 83 -2.81 23.57 -12.68
CA GLU A 83 -3.83 23.64 -13.74
C GLU A 83 -5.21 24.14 -13.26
N SER A 84 -5.53 24.01 -11.97
CA SER A 84 -6.83 24.42 -11.41
C SER A 84 -6.80 25.73 -10.60
N CYS A 85 -5.68 26.46 -10.61
CA CYS A 85 -5.58 27.74 -9.89
C CYS A 85 -6.10 28.91 -10.74
N ASP A 86 -7.42 29.05 -10.82
CA ASP A 86 -8.09 30.21 -11.45
C ASP A 86 -7.97 31.51 -10.62
N LEU A 87 -7.42 31.42 -9.41
CA LEU A 87 -7.27 32.55 -8.47
C LEU A 87 -6.19 33.57 -8.89
N LEU A 88 -5.48 33.35 -10.01
CA LEU A 88 -4.34 34.15 -10.45
C LEU A 88 -4.57 34.74 -11.84
N HIS A 89 -5.23 35.90 -11.88
CA HIS A 89 -5.47 36.66 -13.12
C HIS A 89 -4.22 37.37 -13.67
N THR A 90 -3.14 37.45 -12.89
CA THR A 90 -1.90 38.15 -13.28
C THR A 90 -0.87 37.16 -13.82
N PRO A 91 -0.27 37.39 -15.01
CA PRO A 91 0.70 36.48 -15.63
C PRO A 91 1.95 36.25 -14.75
N GLU A 92 2.38 37.26 -13.98
CA GLU A 92 3.53 37.14 -13.08
C GLU A 92 3.30 36.15 -11.93
N LYS A 93 2.11 36.14 -11.33
CA LYS A 93 1.79 35.23 -10.22
C LYS A 93 1.64 33.79 -10.70
N ARG A 94 1.15 33.59 -11.92
CA ARG A 94 1.11 32.26 -12.56
C ARG A 94 2.52 31.70 -12.71
N ARG A 95 3.47 32.51 -13.17
CA ARG A 95 4.87 32.11 -13.29
C ARG A 95 5.48 31.74 -11.94
N GLN A 96 5.25 32.54 -10.90
CA GLN A 96 5.74 32.22 -9.55
C GLN A 96 5.15 30.92 -9.00
N LEU A 97 3.87 30.64 -9.29
CA LEU A 97 3.22 29.40 -8.90
C LEU A 97 3.81 28.19 -9.65
N GLU A 98 4.06 28.32 -10.95
CA GLU A 98 4.72 27.28 -11.74
C GLU A 98 6.13 26.97 -11.22
N GLU A 99 6.92 28.01 -10.92
CA GLU A 99 8.24 27.88 -10.30
C GLU A 99 8.16 27.20 -8.93
N GLY A 100 7.15 27.55 -8.11
CA GLY A 100 6.89 26.90 -6.83
C GLY A 100 6.49 25.42 -6.97
N CYS A 101 5.61 25.09 -7.91
CA CYS A 101 5.21 23.72 -8.22
C CYS A 101 6.39 22.88 -8.74
N ALA A 102 7.29 23.48 -9.53
CA ALA A 102 8.51 22.83 -10.00
C ALA A 102 9.44 22.52 -8.81
N LEU A 103 9.64 23.47 -7.90
CA LEU A 103 10.44 23.27 -6.70
C LEU A 103 9.87 22.16 -5.80
N LEU A 104 8.55 22.18 -5.55
CA LEU A 104 7.87 21.14 -4.78
C LEU A 104 7.99 19.76 -5.44
N SER A 105 7.85 19.70 -6.76
CA SER A 105 7.99 18.45 -7.52
C SER A 105 9.42 17.90 -7.41
N HIS A 106 10.43 18.78 -7.51
CA HIS A 106 11.82 18.39 -7.35
C HIS A 106 12.10 17.86 -5.92
N TYR A 107 11.63 18.58 -4.90
CA TYR A 107 11.77 18.16 -3.51
C TYR A 107 11.07 16.81 -3.25
N MET A 108 9.88 16.60 -3.78
CA MET A 108 9.18 15.32 -3.63
C MET A 108 9.89 14.18 -4.31
N ASN A 109 10.41 14.37 -5.53
CA ASN A 109 11.21 13.32 -6.18
C ASN A 109 12.46 12.97 -5.36
N TYR A 110 13.14 13.98 -4.79
CA TYR A 110 14.26 13.74 -3.87
C TYR A 110 13.85 12.91 -2.64
N ARG A 111 12.74 13.27 -1.98
CA ARG A 111 12.24 12.52 -0.82
C ARG A 111 11.79 11.10 -1.19
N PHE A 112 11.15 10.95 -2.35
CA PHE A 112 10.66 9.67 -2.85
C PHE A 112 11.81 8.68 -3.08
N ASP A 113 12.91 9.16 -3.66
CA ASP A 113 14.13 8.39 -3.86
C ASP A 113 14.81 8.09 -2.51
N ARG A 114 14.95 9.10 -1.63
CA ARG A 114 15.56 8.94 -0.29
C ARG A 114 14.84 7.90 0.56
N ASP A 115 13.52 7.93 0.56
CA ASP A 115 12.68 7.04 1.38
C ASP A 115 12.46 5.68 0.69
N SER A 116 13.13 5.42 -0.44
CA SER A 116 13.02 4.17 -1.21
C SER A 116 11.58 3.77 -1.51
N MET A 117 10.75 4.74 -1.91
CA MET A 117 9.31 4.53 -2.10
C MET A 117 8.98 3.46 -3.14
N GLU A 118 9.84 3.26 -4.15
CA GLU A 118 9.66 2.18 -5.13
C GLU A 118 9.63 0.80 -4.47
N LYS A 119 10.47 0.57 -3.45
CA LYS A 119 10.47 -0.68 -2.70
C LYS A 119 9.18 -0.83 -1.90
N LEU A 120 8.75 0.23 -1.20
CA LEU A 120 7.50 0.22 -0.43
C LEU A 120 6.28 -0.01 -1.31
N LEU A 121 6.26 0.55 -2.53
CA LEU A 121 5.21 0.31 -3.51
C LEU A 121 5.24 -1.13 -4.01
N SER A 122 6.42 -1.68 -4.31
CA SER A 122 6.57 -3.09 -4.70
C SER A 122 6.06 -4.04 -3.62
N ASP A 123 6.45 -3.82 -2.37
CA ASP A 123 6.00 -4.60 -1.21
C ASP A 123 4.48 -4.43 -1.00
N GLY A 124 3.97 -3.20 -1.14
CA GLY A 124 2.54 -2.91 -1.07
C GLY A 124 1.73 -3.59 -2.17
N LEU A 125 2.25 -3.69 -3.39
CA LEU A 125 1.60 -4.44 -4.48
C LEU A 125 1.56 -5.94 -4.20
N LEU A 126 2.61 -6.49 -3.58
CA LEU A 126 2.63 -7.88 -3.14
C LEU A 126 1.57 -8.12 -2.05
N ASP A 127 1.53 -7.26 -1.04
CA ASP A 127 0.54 -7.34 0.04
C ASP A 127 -0.89 -7.21 -0.50
N ALA A 128 -1.12 -6.31 -1.45
CA ALA A 128 -2.41 -6.16 -2.12
C ALA A 128 -2.77 -7.39 -2.96
N ALA A 129 -1.81 -8.03 -3.65
CA ALA A 129 -2.07 -9.25 -4.40
C ALA A 129 -2.46 -10.43 -3.50
N LEU A 130 -1.95 -10.50 -2.27
CA LEU A 130 -2.25 -11.58 -1.32
C LEU A 130 -3.48 -11.30 -0.46
N SER A 131 -3.63 -10.07 0.02
CA SER A 131 -4.64 -9.68 1.01
C SER A 131 -5.79 -8.84 0.46
N GLY A 132 -5.66 -8.32 -0.76
CA GLY A 132 -6.62 -7.42 -1.40
C GLY A 132 -6.46 -5.94 -1.02
N ASN A 133 -5.56 -5.60 -0.11
CA ASN A 133 -5.31 -4.22 0.30
C ASN A 133 -3.84 -3.96 0.66
N CYS A 134 -3.38 -2.73 0.52
CA CYS A 134 -2.15 -2.25 1.15
C CYS A 134 -2.38 -0.88 1.79
N PHE A 135 -1.58 -0.54 2.78
CA PHE A 135 -1.65 0.74 3.47
C PHE A 135 -0.24 1.31 3.62
N ALA A 136 -0.08 2.58 3.27
CA ALA A 136 1.14 3.34 3.53
C ALA A 136 0.84 4.40 4.60
N TYR A 137 1.72 4.52 5.58
CA TYR A 137 1.64 5.54 6.61
C TYR A 137 2.75 6.56 6.38
N VAL A 138 2.36 7.83 6.25
CA VAL A 138 3.28 8.96 6.11
C VAL A 138 3.17 9.81 7.36
N TYR A 139 4.30 10.10 7.98
CA TYR A 139 4.39 10.96 9.14
C TYR A 139 5.46 12.01 8.93
N TRP A 140 5.32 13.12 9.65
CA TRP A 140 6.35 14.15 9.70
C TRP A 140 7.46 13.70 10.63
N ASP A 141 8.67 13.57 10.08
CA ASP A 141 9.88 13.42 10.87
C ASP A 141 10.55 14.79 11.01
N ARG A 142 11.03 15.12 12.21
CA ARG A 142 11.65 16.42 12.52
C ARG A 142 13.13 16.45 12.19
N ASP A 143 13.75 15.29 11.98
CA ASP A 143 15.15 15.12 11.61
C ASP A 143 15.36 15.24 10.09
#